data_AF-A0AAJ1QDV8-F1
#
_entry.id   AF-A0AAJ1QDV8-F1
#
_cell.length_a   1.000
_cell.length_b   1.000
_cell.length_c   1.000
_cell.angle_alpha   90.00
_cell.angle_beta   90.00
_cell.angle_gamma   90.00
#
_symmetry.space_group_name_H-M   'P 1'
#
loop_
_entity.id
_entity.type
_entity.pdbx_description
1 polymer ?
#
loop_
_entity_poly.entity_id
_entity_poly.type
_entity_poly.pdbx_seq_one_letter_code
_entity_poly.pdbx_strand_id
1 'polypeptide(L)'
;MDSIYVENEDDITSTINFYEEKIHSNSDNINDFINLSFIYWAVASGEIVVNNELSLIGYHKYNKILDKGLIVYPNSRELHFWKKYFPNRLSGDVFSFNDCNRIINDFKDENEENNLVPFFFLNFFDQIKYENKINLLRKICLKKLTLKNKYILNYL
;
A
#
# COMPACT_ATOMS: atom_id res chain seq x y z
N MET A 1 15.14 9.39 -9.25
CA MET A 1 14.41 8.17 -8.86
C MET A 1 13.61 7.81 -10.09
N ASP A 2 14.02 6.78 -10.82
CA ASP A 2 13.38 6.40 -12.08
C ASP A 2 12.04 5.73 -11.76
N SER A 3 10.96 6.17 -12.39
CA SER A 3 9.62 5.60 -12.20
C SER A 3 9.61 4.12 -12.59
N ILE A 4 9.08 3.25 -11.74
CA ILE A 4 9.14 1.80 -11.94
C ILE A 4 8.01 1.31 -12.86
N TYR A 5 6.90 2.07 -12.97
CA TYR A 5 5.74 1.68 -13.77
C TYR A 5 5.39 2.72 -14.83
N VAL A 6 5.44 2.29 -16.09
CA VAL A 6 4.76 2.97 -17.20
C VAL A 6 3.42 2.23 -17.39
N GLU A 7 2.38 2.71 -16.73
CA GLU A 7 1.00 2.31 -17.03
C GLU A 7 0.32 3.43 -17.82
N ASN A 8 -0.66 3.08 -18.67
CA ASN A 8 -1.43 4.08 -19.41
C ASN A 8 -2.27 4.91 -18.44
N GLU A 9 -2.21 6.24 -18.55
CA GLU A 9 -2.94 7.17 -17.67
C GLU A 9 -4.46 6.94 -17.69
N ASP A 10 -5.02 6.55 -18.85
CA ASP A 10 -6.44 6.21 -18.98
C ASP A 10 -6.81 4.96 -18.16
N ASP A 11 -5.91 3.97 -18.12
CA ASP A 11 -6.09 2.74 -17.34
C ASP A 11 -6.00 3.04 -15.83
N ILE A 12 -5.07 3.91 -15.43
CA ILE A 12 -4.93 4.38 -14.05
C ILE A 12 -6.19 5.13 -13.61
N THR A 13 -6.67 6.07 -14.42
CA THR A 13 -7.88 6.85 -14.13
C THR A 13 -9.11 5.94 -14.02
N SER A 14 -9.25 4.99 -14.93
CA SER A 14 -10.33 3.99 -14.89
C SER A 14 -10.26 3.12 -13.62
N THR A 15 -9.06 2.71 -13.21
CA THR A 15 -8.85 1.93 -11.99
C THR A 15 -9.17 2.74 -10.73
N ILE A 16 -8.79 4.03 -10.69
CA ILE A 16 -9.14 4.94 -9.61
C ILE A 16 -10.67 5.05 -9.48
N ASN A 17 -11.36 5.33 -10.58
CA ASN A 17 -12.82 5.47 -10.60
C ASN A 17 -13.51 4.20 -10.09
N PHE A 18 -13.06 3.03 -10.54
CA PHE A 18 -13.58 1.74 -10.08
C PHE A 18 -13.51 1.57 -8.56
N TYR A 19 -12.37 1.89 -7.93
CA TYR A 19 -12.25 1.78 -6.49
C TYR A 19 -13.00 2.89 -5.74
N GLU A 20 -13.03 4.13 -6.27
CA GLU A 20 -13.82 5.21 -5.69
C GLU A 20 -15.30 4.87 -5.65
N GLU A 21 -15.86 4.32 -6.72
CA GLU A 21 -17.26 3.87 -6.79
C GLU A 21 -17.56 2.77 -5.77
N LYS A 22 -16.67 1.77 -5.65
CA LYS A 22 -16.81 0.70 -4.65
C LYS A 22 -16.80 1.24 -3.23
N ILE A 23 -15.86 2.12 -2.90
CA ILE A 23 -15.76 2.71 -1.56
C ILE A 23 -16.97 3.61 -1.28
N HIS A 24 -17.42 4.40 -2.27
CA HIS A 24 -18.61 5.23 -2.15
C HIS A 24 -19.88 4.41 -1.91
N SER A 25 -19.93 3.21 -2.50
CA SER A 25 -21.03 2.25 -2.33
C SER A 25 -20.91 1.40 -1.07
N ASN A 26 -20.14 1.84 -0.06
CA ASN A 26 -19.85 1.13 1.19
C ASN A 26 -19.17 -0.23 0.99
N SER A 27 -18.01 -0.25 0.31
CA SER A 27 -17.18 -1.45 0.16
C SER A 27 -16.98 -2.17 1.50
N ASP A 28 -17.22 -3.48 1.48
CA ASP A 28 -16.97 -4.42 2.58
C ASP A 28 -15.58 -5.09 2.47
N ASN A 29 -14.77 -4.65 1.50
CA ASN A 29 -13.45 -5.21 1.24
C ASN A 29 -12.34 -4.20 1.53
N ILE A 30 -11.57 -4.49 2.58
CA ILE A 30 -10.41 -3.70 2.98
C ILE A 30 -9.41 -3.44 1.85
N ASN A 31 -9.28 -4.39 0.91
CA ASN A 31 -8.36 -4.27 -0.22
C ASN A 31 -8.73 -3.13 -1.16
N ASP A 32 -9.99 -2.70 -1.22
CA ASP A 32 -10.38 -1.59 -2.07
C ASP A 32 -9.77 -0.28 -1.54
N PHE A 33 -9.81 -0.06 -0.22
CA PHE A 33 -9.14 1.09 0.43
C PHE A 33 -7.63 1.04 0.26
N ILE A 34 -7.03 -0.14 0.51
CA ILE A 34 -5.59 -0.33 0.40
C ILE A 34 -5.12 -0.06 -1.04
N ASN A 35 -5.75 -0.69 -2.04
CA ASN A 35 -5.32 -0.53 -3.43
C ASN A 35 -5.53 0.90 -3.94
N LEU A 36 -6.66 1.54 -3.62
CA LEU A 36 -6.88 2.94 -4.04
C LEU A 36 -5.87 3.88 -3.38
N SER A 37 -5.61 3.73 -2.07
CA SER A 37 -4.61 4.54 -1.39
C SER A 37 -3.21 4.35 -1.98
N PHE A 38 -2.85 3.12 -2.33
CA PHE A 38 -1.58 2.81 -3.01
C PHE A 38 -1.49 3.52 -4.36
N ILE A 39 -2.53 3.47 -5.19
CA ILE A 39 -2.53 4.12 -6.51
C ILE A 39 -2.34 5.63 -6.35
N TYR A 40 -3.10 6.26 -5.45
CA TYR A 40 -2.95 7.70 -5.19
C TYR A 40 -1.57 8.07 -4.66
N TRP A 41 -0.99 7.24 -3.79
CA TRP A 41 0.39 7.45 -3.34
C TRP A 41 1.38 7.30 -4.49
N ALA A 42 1.25 6.26 -5.31
CA ALA A 42 2.19 5.94 -6.37
C ALA A 42 2.24 7.01 -7.48
N VAL A 43 1.08 7.59 -7.84
CA VAL A 43 1.04 8.73 -8.78
C VAL A 43 1.58 10.02 -8.15
N ALA A 44 1.44 10.19 -6.83
CA ALA A 44 1.96 11.35 -6.11
C ALA A 44 3.49 11.28 -5.91
N SER A 45 4.03 10.08 -5.72
CA SER A 45 5.46 9.85 -5.51
C SER A 45 6.25 9.72 -6.80
N GLY A 46 5.58 9.65 -7.95
CA GLY A 46 6.21 9.39 -9.25
C GLY A 46 6.62 7.93 -9.46
N GLU A 47 6.13 6.99 -8.63
CA GLU A 47 6.30 5.55 -8.87
C GLU A 47 5.50 5.11 -10.12
N ILE A 48 4.40 5.82 -10.41
CA ILE A 48 3.64 5.74 -11.67
C ILE A 48 3.69 7.12 -12.33
N VAL A 49 4.10 7.16 -13.61
CA VAL A 49 4.17 8.41 -14.39
C VAL A 49 2.77 8.79 -14.87
N VAL A 50 2.32 9.98 -14.48
CA VAL A 50 1.05 10.59 -14.91
C VAL A 50 1.23 12.10 -15.07
N ASN A 51 0.22 12.77 -15.61
CA ASN A 51 0.17 14.23 -15.66
C ASN A 51 0.22 14.87 -14.24
N ASN A 52 0.58 16.16 -14.19
CA ASN A 52 0.72 16.90 -12.94
C ASN A 52 -0.59 17.03 -12.15
N GLU A 53 -1.74 17.06 -12.82
CA GLU A 53 -3.05 17.19 -12.17
C GLU A 53 -3.38 15.94 -11.35
N LEU A 54 -3.23 14.76 -11.95
CA LEU A 54 -3.48 13.49 -11.29
C LEU A 54 -2.49 13.22 -10.16
N SER A 55 -1.22 13.59 -10.35
CA SER A 55 -0.21 13.53 -9.29
C SER A 55 -0.61 14.38 -8.06
N LEU A 56 -1.07 15.61 -8.28
CA LEU A 56 -1.52 16.51 -7.22
C LEU A 56 -2.78 15.96 -6.51
N ILE A 57 -3.74 15.41 -7.27
CA ILE A 57 -4.91 14.74 -6.71
C ILE A 57 -4.47 13.58 -5.82
N GLY A 58 -3.54 12.74 -6.29
CA GLY A 58 -2.98 11.63 -5.54
C GLY A 58 -2.40 12.07 -4.20
N TYR A 59 -1.58 13.12 -4.21
CA TYR A 59 -0.93 13.67 -3.01
C TYR A 59 -1.95 14.06 -1.94
N HIS A 60 -3.09 14.64 -2.33
CA HIS A 60 -4.12 15.06 -1.40
C HIS A 60 -5.10 13.96 -0.98
N LYS A 61 -5.19 12.86 -1.74
CA LYS A 61 -6.21 11.81 -1.53
C LYS A 61 -5.71 10.57 -0.80
N TYR A 62 -4.46 10.12 -1.00
CA TYR A 62 -4.02 8.81 -0.49
C TYR A 62 -4.28 8.64 1.03
N ASN A 63 -3.93 9.67 1.82
CA ASN A 63 -4.06 9.61 3.28
C ASN A 63 -5.53 9.62 3.73
N LYS A 64 -6.40 10.33 2.99
CA LYS A 64 -7.85 10.37 3.26
C LYS A 64 -8.50 9.01 3.02
N ILE A 65 -8.04 8.27 1.99
CA ILE A 65 -8.52 6.92 1.73
C ILE A 65 -8.09 5.95 2.84
N LEU A 66 -6.85 6.06 3.32
CA LEU A 66 -6.37 5.30 4.48
C LEU A 66 -7.18 5.61 5.74
N ASP A 67 -7.47 6.89 6.00
CA ASP A 67 -8.33 7.30 7.14
C ASP A 67 -9.72 6.67 7.05
N LYS A 68 -10.35 6.70 5.88
CA LYS A 68 -11.63 6.03 5.65
C LYS A 68 -11.54 4.52 5.91
N GLY A 69 -10.50 3.86 5.40
CA GLY A 69 -10.27 2.44 5.63
C GLY A 69 -10.11 2.12 7.12
N LEU A 70 -9.37 2.95 7.87
CA LEU A 70 -9.13 2.75 9.30
C LEU A 70 -10.35 3.03 10.17
N ILE A 71 -11.31 3.82 9.72
CA ILE A 71 -12.61 3.96 10.40
C ILE A 71 -13.38 2.63 10.36
N VAL A 72 -13.31 1.91 9.23
CA VAL A 72 -14.03 0.64 9.04
C VAL A 72 -13.24 -0.55 9.60
N TYR A 73 -11.92 -0.55 9.43
CA TYR A 73 -11.00 -1.61 9.82
C TYR A 73 -9.89 -1.09 10.74
N PRO A 74 -10.22 -0.66 11.98
CA PRO A 74 -9.29 0.03 12.86
C PRO A 74 -8.08 -0.80 13.29
N ASN A 75 -8.19 -2.13 13.27
CA ASN A 75 -7.12 -3.05 13.65
C ASN A 75 -6.31 -3.59 12.48
N SER A 76 -6.55 -3.10 11.25
CA SER A 76 -5.82 -3.57 10.08
C SER A 76 -4.36 -3.14 10.13
N ARG A 77 -3.50 -4.15 10.30
CA ARG A 77 -2.05 -3.95 10.30
C ARG A 77 -1.55 -3.35 8.99
N GLU A 78 -2.09 -3.79 7.85
CA GLU A 78 -1.66 -3.29 6.53
C GLU A 78 -2.05 -1.82 6.32
N LEU A 79 -3.25 -1.39 6.73
CA LEU A 79 -3.65 0.02 6.64
C LEU A 79 -2.74 0.92 7.51
N HIS A 80 -2.47 0.51 8.74
CA HIS A 80 -1.55 1.26 9.63
C HIS A 80 -0.13 1.29 9.07
N PHE A 81 0.33 0.19 8.50
CA PHE A 81 1.61 0.12 7.82
C PHE A 81 1.70 1.15 6.69
N TRP A 82 0.76 1.13 5.75
CA TRP A 82 0.79 2.06 4.62
C TRP A 82 0.63 3.52 5.06
N LYS A 83 -0.18 3.80 6.07
CA LYS A 83 -0.34 5.15 6.63
C LYS A 83 0.94 5.71 7.23
N LYS A 84 1.82 4.86 7.77
CA LYS A 84 3.15 5.28 8.20
C LYS A 84 4.19 5.22 7.08
N TYR A 85 4.13 4.23 6.19
CA TYR A 85 5.14 4.04 5.16
C TYR A 85 5.07 5.08 4.04
N PHE A 86 3.87 5.44 3.56
CA PHE A 86 3.69 6.33 2.40
C PHE A 86 4.27 7.74 2.59
N PRO A 87 4.02 8.46 3.69
CA PRO A 87 4.57 9.81 3.88
C PRO A 87 6.09 9.82 3.83
N ASN A 88 6.74 8.83 4.45
CA ASN A 88 8.20 8.71 4.49
C ASN A 88 8.83 8.67 3.08
N ARG A 89 8.15 8.04 2.11
CA ARG A 89 8.61 7.99 0.72
C ARG A 89 8.34 9.27 -0.07
N LEU A 90 7.45 10.14 0.41
CA LEU A 90 7.13 11.43 -0.22
C LEU A 90 7.94 12.59 0.38
N SER A 91 8.08 12.65 1.70
CA SER A 91 8.74 13.75 2.42
C SER A 91 10.20 13.49 2.76
N GLY A 92 10.69 12.25 2.56
CA GLY A 92 12.05 11.85 2.96
C GLY A 92 12.20 11.60 4.46
N ASP A 93 11.10 11.57 5.22
CA ASP A 93 11.11 11.13 6.61
C ASP A 93 11.52 9.65 6.73
N VAL A 94 12.15 9.28 7.85
CA VAL A 94 12.70 7.94 8.03
C VAL A 94 11.63 7.01 8.65
N PHE A 95 11.12 6.06 7.86
CA PHE A 95 10.42 4.90 8.41
C PHE A 95 11.44 3.93 8.99
N SER A 96 11.38 3.65 10.29
CA SER A 96 12.39 2.81 10.95
C SER A 96 11.91 1.37 11.19
N PHE A 97 12.87 0.49 11.45
CA PHE A 97 12.62 -0.87 11.96
C PHE A 97 11.71 -0.87 13.20
N ASN A 98 11.91 0.11 14.10
CA ASN A 98 11.13 0.22 15.33
C ASN A 98 9.68 0.65 15.05
N ASP A 99 9.46 1.55 14.09
CA ASP A 99 8.11 1.94 13.69
C ASP A 99 7.35 0.74 13.11
N CYS A 100 8.01 -0.03 12.24
CA CYS A 100 7.42 -1.24 11.67
C CYS A 100 7.11 -2.30 12.73
N ASN A 101 8.01 -2.54 13.69
CA ASN A 101 7.75 -3.47 14.79
C ASN A 101 6.61 -3.03 15.70
N ARG A 102 6.49 -1.73 15.99
CA ARG A 102 5.34 -1.20 16.73
C ARG A 102 4.04 -1.53 16.02
N ILE A 103 3.95 -1.29 14.70
CA ILE A 103 2.76 -1.64 13.91
C ILE A 103 2.43 -3.14 14.00
N ILE A 104 3.43 -4.02 13.95
CA ILE A 104 3.23 -5.47 14.07
C ILE A 104 2.68 -5.87 15.45
N ASN A 105 3.14 -5.21 16.51
CA ASN A 105 2.76 -5.53 17.87
C ASN A 105 1.41 -4.90 18.28
N ASP A 106 1.16 -3.67 17.82
CA ASP A 106 0.00 -2.87 18.22
C ASP A 106 -1.26 -3.24 17.42
N PHE A 107 -1.09 -3.74 16.20
CA PHE A 107 -2.20 -4.08 15.30
C PHE A 107 -2.12 -5.51 14.82
N LYS A 108 -3.27 -6.18 14.78
CA LYS A 108 -3.40 -7.54 14.26
C LYS A 108 -4.79 -7.74 13.70
N ASP A 109 -4.85 -8.05 12.42
CA ASP A 109 -6.05 -8.52 11.75
C ASP A 109 -6.32 -9.99 12.12
N GLU A 110 -7.58 -10.41 12.16
CA GLU A 110 -7.93 -11.82 12.40
C GLU A 110 -7.44 -12.72 11.26
N ASN A 111 -7.40 -12.20 10.04
CA ASN A 111 -6.85 -12.88 8.89
C ASN A 111 -5.32 -12.71 8.85
N GLU A 112 -4.60 -13.81 9.07
CA GLU A 112 -3.13 -13.84 9.07
C GLU A 112 -2.51 -13.39 7.73
N GLU A 113 -3.22 -13.53 6.59
CA GLU A 113 -2.71 -13.04 5.30
C GLU A 113 -2.62 -11.50 5.26
N ASN A 114 -3.56 -10.79 5.90
CA ASN A 114 -3.58 -9.33 5.98
C ASN A 114 -2.46 -8.76 6.89
N ASN A 115 -1.78 -9.63 7.62
CA ASN A 115 -0.77 -9.26 8.61
C ASN A 115 0.67 -9.33 8.07
N LEU A 116 0.84 -9.68 6.79
CA LEU A 116 2.15 -10.02 6.21
C LEU A 116 2.91 -8.83 5.63
N VAL A 117 2.22 -7.79 5.18
CA VAL A 117 2.85 -6.66 4.47
C VAL A 117 3.96 -5.95 5.24
N PRO A 118 3.92 -5.75 6.57
CA PRO A 118 5.04 -5.13 7.27
C PRO A 118 6.36 -5.91 7.16
N PHE A 119 6.29 -7.24 6.97
CA PHE A 119 7.50 -8.05 6.83
C PHE A 119 8.23 -7.77 5.52
N PHE A 120 7.56 -7.26 4.48
CA PHE A 120 8.21 -6.77 3.27
C PHE A 120 9.28 -5.72 3.60
N PHE A 121 8.97 -4.77 4.49
CA PHE A 121 9.95 -3.78 4.94
C PHE A 121 11.01 -4.38 5.90
N LEU A 122 10.60 -5.25 6.82
CA LEU A 122 11.56 -5.85 7.76
C LEU A 122 12.59 -6.75 7.09
N ASN A 123 12.27 -7.31 5.92
CA ASN A 123 13.18 -8.13 5.12
C ASN A 123 14.45 -7.38 4.67
N PHE A 124 14.40 -6.03 4.58
CA PHE A 124 15.61 -5.24 4.29
C PHE A 124 16.65 -5.27 5.42
N PHE A 125 16.25 -5.67 6.64
CA PHE A 125 17.13 -5.70 7.81
C PHE A 125 17.63 -7.10 8.14
N ASP A 126 16.81 -8.13 7.92
CA ASP A 126 17.18 -9.52 8.21
C ASP A 126 16.37 -10.50 7.33
N GLN A 127 16.97 -10.89 6.20
CA GLN A 127 16.30 -11.75 5.23
C GLN A 127 16.07 -13.17 5.75
N ILE A 128 17.01 -13.70 6.55
CA ILE A 128 16.94 -15.07 7.07
C ILE A 128 15.79 -15.17 8.08
N LYS A 129 15.68 -14.20 8.99
CA LYS A 129 14.64 -14.21 10.02
C LYS A 129 13.22 -14.15 9.46
N TYR A 130 13.00 -13.43 8.37
CA TYR A 130 11.66 -13.18 7.84
C TYR A 130 11.30 -14.01 6.59
N GLU A 131 12.19 -14.89 6.13
CA GLU A 131 12.04 -15.68 4.90
C GLU A 131 10.66 -16.34 4.76
N ASN A 132 10.18 -17.03 5.80
CA ASN A 132 8.89 -17.73 5.75
C ASN A 132 7.71 -16.78 5.51
N LYS A 133 7.70 -15.61 6.17
CA LYS A 133 6.65 -14.61 6.01
C LYS A 133 6.71 -13.96 4.62
N ILE A 134 7.92 -13.73 4.12
CA ILE A 134 8.15 -13.20 2.77
C ILE A 134 7.72 -14.19 1.69
N ASN A 135 8.04 -15.47 1.84
CA ASN A 135 7.63 -16.50 0.88
C ASN A 135 6.09 -16.62 0.81
N LEU A 136 5.39 -16.47 1.94
CA LEU A 136 3.93 -16.42 1.97
C LEU A 136 3.40 -15.16 1.29
N LEU A 137 3.96 -13.98 1.62
CA LEU A 137 3.57 -12.71 1.01
C LEU A 137 3.76 -12.74 -0.51
N ARG A 138 4.89 -13.25 -1.00
CA ARG A 138 5.18 -13.42 -2.43
C ARG A 138 4.12 -14.29 -3.11
N LYS A 139 3.71 -15.41 -2.51
CA LYS A 139 2.63 -16.27 -3.04
C LYS A 139 1.30 -15.53 -3.12
N ILE A 140 0.94 -14.73 -2.11
CA ILE A 140 -0.29 -13.93 -2.11
C ILE A 140 -0.25 -12.87 -3.22
N CYS A 141 0.85 -12.14 -3.33
CA CYS A 141 1.02 -11.11 -4.37
C CYS A 141 0.94 -11.71 -5.78
N LEU A 142 1.51 -12.90 -6.00
CA LEU A 142 1.44 -13.60 -7.29
C LEU A 142 0.04 -14.11 -7.64
N LYS A 143 -0.82 -14.41 -6.66
CA LYS A 143 -2.22 -14.82 -6.92
C LYS A 143 -3.08 -13.67 -7.47
N LYS A 144 -2.77 -12.43 -7.12
CA LYS A 144 -3.52 -11.24 -7.56
C LYS A 144 -2.58 -10.07 -7.82
N LEU A 145 -2.30 -9.80 -9.09
CA LEU A 145 -1.35 -8.78 -9.54
C LEU A 145 -1.94 -7.36 -9.51
N THR A 146 -2.39 -6.90 -8.34
CA THR A 146 -2.72 -5.46 -8.17
C THR A 146 -1.45 -4.62 -8.24
N LEU A 147 -1.59 -3.32 -8.50
CA LEU A 147 -0.47 -2.37 -8.52
C LEU A 147 0.39 -2.43 -7.24
N LYS A 148 -0.25 -2.46 -6.07
CA LYS A 148 0.43 -2.67 -4.78
C LYS A 148 1.22 -3.97 -4.74
N ASN A 149 0.62 -5.06 -5.20
CA ASN A 149 1.27 -6.37 -5.15
C ASN A 149 2.44 -6.46 -6.13
N LYS A 150 2.33 -5.86 -7.33
CA LYS A 150 3.45 -5.69 -8.25
C LYS A 150 4.58 -4.91 -7.58
N TYR A 151 4.26 -3.82 -6.89
CA TYR A 151 5.23 -3.01 -6.16
C TYR A 151 5.97 -3.83 -5.10
N ILE A 152 5.23 -4.52 -4.22
CA ILE A 152 5.84 -5.39 -3.20
C ILE A 152 6.77 -6.41 -3.86
N LEU A 153 6.32 -7.11 -4.91
CA LEU A 153 7.11 -8.12 -5.62
C LEU A 153 8.39 -7.55 -6.24
N ASN A 154 8.36 -6.32 -6.74
CA ASN A 154 9.53 -5.69 -7.35
C ASN A 154 10.66 -5.40 -6.33
N TYR A 155 10.30 -5.30 -5.05
CA TYR A 155 11.24 -5.02 -3.98
C TYR A 155 11.51 -6.23 -3.06
N LEU A 156 11.00 -7.42 -3.40
CA LEU A 156 11.22 -8.70 -2.70
C LEU A 156 12.11 -9.67 -3.48
#